data_AF-A0A821BK31-F1
#
_entry.id   AF-A0A821BK31-F1
#
_cell.length_a   1.000
_cell.length_b   1.000
_cell.length_c   1.000
_cell.angle_alpha   90.00
_cell.angle_beta   90.00
_cell.angle_gamma   90.00
#
_symmetry.space_group_name_H-M   'P 1'
#
loop_
_entity.id
_entity.type
_entity.pdbx_description
1 polymer ?
#
loop_
_entity_poly.entity_id
_entity_poly.type
_entity_poly.pdbx_seq_one_letter_code
_entity_poly.pdbx_strand_id
1 'polypeptide(L)'
;MSLYVQSTNRECEILTDEIKHIIEGFPRNTEENDEQVDAESGTARRGRNQRTRRRNNCPDSYSIVGRGFLAPTIINETKTKLSEEEYELLKSGPRFIYNDPKTASRRRATELAILKRKIELRFFEKKVSPGRSVELFIAELNVILQKLHDTSITSTRQHYQKKSNEYMEKTEAYQCLGVNDPLPNLIERTNKYLLDLRLAHWITQKQYELLCVKPSEAKLAHLYYLPKTHKPGTPLRSIVSGLKHPTIKISTYLDQLLRPLFDRIGLKTTTTSGFEVMKQVYEWSTTNLRKETLLCTIDVVDLYTMIPQTEGVLAIKKMLDYLELKQIGGLKIETIIRLSRFVMKNNSFLYEGQYYHQIREGAMGSPLTLTIANCYMFFFERNIVKQITNAGGLYLRYIDDMFIIINWPERHLNKQIGQWNTLDSNIQLKAQAGQSINFLDIYVENINADLFTKVYHKPSYEPYYLPFNSVHPVHMKKNIPFAMFLRAIRYCSTFKAFLDEREDLRMALLLNKYPGKFIDNQFNRVLKKCNITQSLTSNNYNTI
;
A
#
# COMPACT_ATOMS: atom_id res chain seq x y z
N MET A 1 37.95 -6.36 -18.29
CA MET A 1 37.68 -5.00 -18.79
C MET A 1 36.21 -4.98 -19.19
N SER A 2 35.32 -4.55 -18.30
CA SER A 2 34.73 -3.18 -18.30
C SER A 2 33.84 -2.97 -19.52
N LEU A 3 32.55 -2.63 -19.48
CA LEU A 3 31.56 -2.24 -18.46
C LEU A 3 30.26 -2.17 -19.29
N TYR A 4 29.10 -2.59 -18.78
CA TYR A 4 27.84 -1.84 -18.91
C TYR A 4 26.74 -2.49 -18.04
N VAL A 5 26.56 -1.85 -16.89
CA VAL A 5 25.42 -1.92 -15.97
C VAL A 5 24.62 -0.64 -16.19
N GLN A 6 23.28 -0.70 -16.24
CA GLN A 6 22.44 0.33 -15.63
C GLN A 6 21.00 -0.16 -15.40
N SER A 7 20.83 -0.76 -14.22
CA SER A 7 19.60 -0.80 -13.45
C SER A 7 19.26 0.60 -12.92
N THR A 8 18.02 1.03 -13.04
CA THR A 8 17.51 2.30 -12.51
C THR A 8 17.42 2.27 -10.98
N ASN A 9 18.53 2.63 -10.33
CA ASN A 9 18.62 3.17 -8.98
C ASN A 9 19.37 4.51 -9.09
N ARG A 10 18.64 5.61 -9.34
CA ARG A 10 19.23 6.97 -9.34
C ARG A 10 18.20 8.09 -9.14
N GLU A 11 17.56 8.10 -7.97
CA GLU A 11 17.17 9.37 -7.30
C GLU A 11 17.66 9.41 -5.83
N CYS A 12 18.60 8.52 -5.44
CA CYS A 12 19.25 8.53 -4.11
C CYS A 12 20.75 8.92 -4.14
N GLU A 13 21.32 9.31 -5.29
CA GLU A 13 22.75 9.68 -5.41
C GLU A 13 22.97 11.14 -5.86
N ILE A 14 22.11 12.06 -5.45
CA ILE A 14 22.37 13.52 -5.53
C ILE A 14 22.55 14.11 -4.11
N LEU A 15 22.80 13.27 -3.10
CA LEU A 15 23.02 13.70 -1.71
C LEU A 15 24.43 13.39 -1.17
N THR A 16 25.37 12.99 -2.03
CA THR A 16 26.71 12.53 -1.59
C THR A 16 27.88 13.46 -1.91
N ASP A 17 27.66 14.60 -2.58
CA ASP A 17 28.70 15.64 -2.76
C ASP A 17 28.50 16.90 -1.89
N GLU A 18 27.33 17.10 -1.29
CA GLU A 18 27.15 18.11 -0.21
C GLU A 18 27.59 17.60 1.18
N ILE A 19 27.95 16.32 1.30
CA ILE A 19 28.44 15.71 2.55
C ILE A 19 29.98 15.65 2.60
N LYS A 20 30.68 15.72 1.44
CA LYS A 20 32.15 15.77 1.43
C LYS A 20 32.74 17.10 1.88
N HIS A 21 31.98 18.20 1.82
CA HIS A 21 32.40 19.47 2.43
C HIS A 21 32.04 19.63 3.91
N ILE A 22 31.36 18.65 4.52
CA ILE A 22 31.00 18.66 5.94
C ILE A 22 31.91 17.71 6.76
N ILE A 23 32.72 16.87 6.12
CA ILE A 23 33.60 15.88 6.79
C ILE A 23 35.06 16.34 6.91
N GLU A 24 35.49 17.42 6.26
CA GLU A 24 36.88 17.95 6.36
C GLU A 24 36.98 19.28 7.14
N GLY A 25 36.23 19.40 8.23
CA GLY A 25 36.13 20.67 8.96
C GLY A 25 36.00 20.57 10.46
N PHE A 26 36.81 19.76 11.16
CA PHE A 26 37.15 20.03 12.56
C PHE A 26 38.60 19.59 12.88
N PRO A 27 39.36 20.40 13.64
CA PRO A 27 40.76 20.17 13.94
C PRO A 27 40.98 18.96 14.86
N ARG A 28 42.08 18.26 14.62
CA ARG A 28 42.64 17.20 15.46
C ARG A 28 43.08 17.79 16.81
N ASN A 29 42.56 17.26 17.91
CA ASN A 29 43.29 17.26 19.18
C ASN A 29 43.75 15.82 19.45
N THR A 30 45.05 15.63 19.31
CA THR A 30 45.81 14.49 19.79
C THR A 30 46.24 14.76 21.23
N GLU A 31 45.95 13.85 22.15
CA GLU A 31 46.72 13.69 23.38
C GLU A 31 47.16 12.23 23.45
N GLU A 32 48.47 11.99 23.41
CA GLU A 32 49.16 11.18 24.42
C GLU A 32 50.64 11.57 24.47
N ASN A 33 51.04 11.89 25.70
CA ASN A 33 52.31 12.29 26.31
C ASN A 33 53.64 11.85 25.68
N ASP A 34 54.66 12.72 25.74
CA ASP A 34 55.77 12.56 26.71
C ASP A 34 56.70 13.78 26.79
N GLU A 35 57.14 14.00 28.02
CA GLU A 35 58.30 14.72 28.59
C GLU A 35 59.12 15.79 27.81
N GLN A 36 59.37 16.88 28.57
CA GLN A 36 60.67 17.52 28.84
C GLN A 36 61.11 18.80 28.07
N VAL A 37 61.40 19.81 28.91
CA VAL A 37 62.50 20.81 28.86
C VAL A 37 62.21 22.20 28.25
N ASP A 38 62.12 23.13 29.20
CA ASP A 38 62.69 24.48 29.30
C ASP A 38 62.11 25.74 28.61
N ALA A 39 62.00 26.73 29.51
CA ALA A 39 62.37 28.14 29.40
C ALA A 39 61.37 29.18 28.86
N GLU A 40 60.84 29.89 29.85
CA GLU A 40 60.91 31.35 30.01
C GLU A 40 59.85 32.30 29.40
N SER A 41 59.17 32.90 30.37
CA SER A 41 58.89 34.35 30.50
C SER A 41 57.62 34.90 29.87
N GLY A 42 56.95 35.80 30.62
CA GLY A 42 56.07 36.79 30.00
C GLY A 42 54.67 36.99 30.59
N THR A 43 54.56 37.15 31.91
CA THR A 43 53.72 38.18 32.57
C THR A 43 52.20 38.30 32.23
N ALA A 44 51.41 37.95 33.26
CA ALA A 44 50.64 38.90 34.10
C ALA A 44 49.14 39.17 33.83
N ARG A 45 48.36 38.81 34.88
CA ARG A 45 47.25 39.55 35.53
C ARG A 45 45.93 39.58 34.75
N ARG A 46 44.73 39.51 35.33
CA ARG A 46 44.09 39.48 36.68
C ARG A 46 42.61 39.23 36.31
N GLY A 47 41.73 38.58 37.04
CA GLY A 47 41.73 37.95 38.34
C GLY A 47 40.29 37.62 38.72
N ARG A 48 40.14 36.74 39.72
CA ARG A 48 39.05 36.68 40.73
C ARG A 48 37.60 36.53 40.21
N ASN A 49 36.81 35.53 40.62
CA ASN A 49 36.68 35.00 41.97
C ASN A 49 36.22 33.53 42.00
N GLN A 50 36.77 32.82 42.97
CA GLN A 50 36.46 31.48 43.42
C GLN A 50 35.12 31.39 44.15
N ARG A 51 34.49 30.20 44.09
CA ARG A 51 34.03 29.35 45.23
C ARG A 51 32.83 28.50 44.77
N THR A 52 32.61 27.24 45.14
CA THR A 52 33.37 26.13 45.72
C THR A 52 32.45 24.91 45.60
N ARG A 53 32.97 23.78 45.10
CA ARG A 53 32.66 22.36 45.43
C ARG A 53 31.40 22.05 46.28
N ARG A 54 30.57 21.10 45.81
CA ARG A 54 30.57 19.71 46.31
C ARG A 54 29.74 18.76 45.42
N ARG A 55 30.09 17.49 45.54
CA ARG A 55 29.92 16.33 44.64
C ARG A 55 28.57 15.59 44.78
N ASN A 56 28.21 14.97 43.66
CA ASN A 56 27.58 13.65 43.46
C ASN A 56 26.08 13.44 43.79
N ASN A 57 25.24 13.37 42.75
CA ASN A 57 24.66 12.12 42.20
C ASN A 57 23.54 12.43 41.18
N CYS A 58 23.58 11.77 40.01
CA CYS A 58 22.43 11.62 39.09
C CYS A 58 21.27 10.87 39.79
N PRO A 59 19.98 11.04 39.38
CA PRO A 59 19.53 11.16 38.00
C PRO A 59 18.49 12.28 37.78
N ASP A 60 18.82 13.27 36.94
CA ASP A 60 17.86 14.30 36.55
C ASP A 60 16.87 13.79 35.51
N SER A 61 15.61 13.79 35.95
CA SER A 61 14.42 14.10 35.19
C SER A 61 14.65 15.14 34.09
N TYR A 62 14.42 14.77 32.83
CA TYR A 62 14.15 15.76 31.79
C TYR A 62 12.67 16.16 31.84
N SER A 63 12.41 17.28 32.52
CA SER A 63 11.17 18.03 32.40
C SER A 63 11.09 18.65 31.00
N ILE A 64 10.18 18.14 30.17
CA ILE A 64 9.84 18.75 28.89
C ILE A 64 8.71 19.75 29.14
N VAL A 65 9.08 21.01 29.35
CA VAL A 65 8.15 22.14 29.27
C VAL A 65 8.02 22.54 27.81
N GLY A 66 6.80 22.40 27.27
CA GLY A 66 6.32 23.23 26.16
C GLY A 66 6.54 22.72 24.73
N ARG A 67 5.71 21.77 24.31
CA ARG A 67 5.01 21.75 22.99
C ARG A 67 4.03 20.57 22.99
N GLY A 68 2.76 20.89 23.21
CA GLY A 68 1.68 19.89 23.29
C GLY A 68 1.48 19.14 21.97
N PHE A 69 1.29 17.83 22.10
CA PHE A 69 0.84 16.93 21.04
C PHE A 69 -0.64 17.20 20.69
N LEU A 70 -0.98 17.17 19.39
CA LEU A 70 -2.37 17.17 18.93
C LEU A 70 -2.78 15.74 18.57
N ALA A 71 -3.75 15.20 19.33
CA ALA A 71 -4.42 13.93 19.13
C ALA A 71 -5.65 14.08 18.18
N PRO A 72 -6.22 12.98 17.63
CA PRO A 72 -7.09 13.04 16.45
C PRO A 72 -8.47 13.65 16.74
N THR A 73 -8.97 14.40 15.76
CA THR A 73 -10.24 15.15 15.81
C THR A 73 -11.45 14.25 15.58
N ILE A 74 -12.44 14.34 16.47
CA ILE A 74 -13.78 13.76 16.30
C ILE A 74 -14.54 14.61 15.27
N ILE A 75 -15.14 13.97 14.25
CA ILE A 75 -16.04 14.61 13.29
C ILE A 75 -17.46 14.60 13.87
N ASN A 76 -18.13 15.76 13.85
CA ASN A 76 -19.50 15.90 14.34
C ASN A 76 -20.49 15.30 13.32
N GLU A 77 -21.09 14.14 13.64
CA GLU A 77 -21.95 13.35 12.73
C GLU A 77 -23.28 14.03 12.34
N THR A 78 -23.63 15.15 12.99
CA THR A 78 -24.91 15.85 12.74
C THR A 78 -24.88 16.83 11.56
N LYS A 79 -23.72 17.05 10.92
CA LYS A 79 -23.55 18.01 9.79
C LYS A 79 -22.82 17.38 8.60
N THR A 80 -23.25 16.20 8.18
CA THR A 80 -22.59 15.38 7.14
C THR A 80 -22.84 15.81 5.69
N LYS A 81 -23.65 16.86 5.42
CA LYS A 81 -23.86 17.36 4.06
C LYS A 81 -23.54 18.85 3.95
N LEU A 82 -22.78 19.19 2.91
CA LEU A 82 -22.59 20.56 2.43
C LEU A 82 -23.96 21.13 2.04
N SER A 83 -24.21 22.42 2.31
CA SER A 83 -25.42 23.09 1.81
C SER A 83 -25.40 23.19 0.28
N GLU A 84 -26.57 23.33 -0.37
CA GLU A 84 -26.66 23.50 -1.84
C GLU A 84 -25.83 24.69 -2.34
N GLU A 85 -25.76 25.77 -1.56
CA GLU A 85 -24.96 26.95 -1.87
C GLU A 85 -23.45 26.66 -1.80
N GLU A 86 -23.00 25.83 -0.85
CA GLU A 86 -21.60 25.40 -0.72
C GLU A 86 -21.22 24.33 -1.74
N TYR A 87 -22.17 23.47 -2.10
CA TYR A 87 -22.03 22.50 -3.16
C TYR A 87 -21.88 23.23 -4.51
N GLU A 88 -22.67 24.27 -4.77
CA GLU A 88 -22.53 25.12 -5.97
C GLU A 88 -21.25 25.99 -5.95
N LEU A 89 -20.81 26.47 -4.78
CA LEU A 89 -19.51 27.14 -4.61
C LEU A 89 -18.32 26.19 -4.90
N LEU A 90 -18.41 24.92 -4.50
CA LEU A 90 -17.42 23.88 -4.81
C LEU A 90 -17.47 23.45 -6.30
N LYS A 91 -18.68 23.25 -6.86
CA LYS A 91 -18.91 22.89 -8.27
C LYS A 91 -18.47 23.99 -9.24
N SER A 92 -18.60 25.26 -8.84
CA SER A 92 -18.22 26.40 -9.67
C SER A 92 -16.71 26.57 -9.81
N GLY A 93 -15.92 26.02 -8.87
CA GLY A 93 -14.48 26.28 -8.75
C GLY A 93 -14.15 27.79 -8.68
N PRO A 94 -12.88 28.19 -8.56
CA PRO A 94 -12.50 29.57 -8.82
C PRO A 94 -12.76 29.89 -10.29
N ARG A 95 -13.93 30.46 -10.58
CA ARG A 95 -14.49 30.58 -11.92
C ARG A 95 -13.93 31.72 -12.75
N PHE A 96 -12.63 32.05 -12.73
CA PHE A 96 -12.22 33.34 -13.32
C PHE A 96 -10.84 33.34 -13.99
N ILE A 97 -10.88 33.50 -15.32
CA ILE A 97 -9.81 34.06 -16.14
C ILE A 97 -9.63 35.51 -15.69
N TYR A 98 -8.46 35.83 -15.14
CA TYR A 98 -8.11 37.19 -14.75
C TYR A 98 -6.96 37.66 -15.63
N ASN A 99 -7.14 38.81 -16.29
CA ASN A 99 -6.17 39.36 -17.23
C ASN A 99 -4.87 39.86 -16.56
N ASP A 100 -4.85 40.02 -15.23
CA ASP A 100 -3.68 40.44 -14.45
C ASP A 100 -3.22 39.36 -13.42
N PRO A 101 -2.01 38.78 -13.58
CA PRO A 101 -1.47 37.73 -12.72
C PRO A 101 -1.31 38.11 -11.24
N LYS A 102 -0.99 39.39 -10.92
CA LYS A 102 -0.72 39.81 -9.53
C LYS A 102 -2.02 39.96 -8.73
N THR A 103 -3.06 40.52 -9.35
CA THR A 103 -4.38 40.68 -8.74
C THR A 103 -5.08 39.32 -8.56
N ALA A 104 -4.90 38.41 -9.52
CA ALA A 104 -5.41 37.04 -9.44
C ALA A 104 -4.85 36.25 -8.24
N SER A 105 -3.54 36.37 -7.97
CA SER A 105 -2.87 35.65 -6.89
C SER A 105 -3.32 36.11 -5.49
N ARG A 106 -3.44 37.43 -5.28
CA ARG A 106 -3.89 38.01 -4.00
C ARG A 106 -5.35 37.68 -3.69
N ARG A 107 -6.24 37.74 -4.69
CA ARG A 107 -7.66 37.43 -4.50
C ARG A 107 -7.90 35.93 -4.27
N ARG A 108 -7.20 35.06 -5.01
CA ARG A 108 -7.21 33.60 -4.75
C ARG A 108 -6.77 33.25 -3.33
N ALA A 109 -5.69 33.86 -2.83
CA ALA A 109 -5.21 33.61 -1.48
C ALA A 109 -6.21 34.03 -0.40
N THR A 110 -6.94 35.12 -0.64
CA THR A 110 -7.94 35.68 0.28
C THR A 110 -9.20 34.80 0.32
N GLU A 111 -9.70 34.38 -0.83
CA GLU A 111 -10.89 33.52 -0.95
C GLU A 111 -10.63 32.10 -0.41
N LEU A 112 -9.44 31.53 -0.67
CA LEU A 112 -9.00 30.27 -0.05
C LEU A 112 -8.88 30.38 1.47
N ALA A 113 -8.41 31.51 1.99
CA ALA A 113 -8.33 31.73 3.43
C ALA A 113 -9.73 31.83 4.07
N ILE A 114 -10.69 32.45 3.38
CA ILE A 114 -12.08 32.54 3.83
C ILE A 114 -12.74 31.16 3.82
N LEU A 115 -12.57 30.40 2.73
CA LEU A 115 -13.09 29.04 2.60
C LEU A 115 -12.49 28.12 3.67
N LYS A 116 -11.17 28.18 3.86
CA LYS A 116 -10.46 27.47 4.93
C LYS A 116 -11.03 27.79 6.30
N ARG A 117 -11.28 29.07 6.60
CA ARG A 117 -11.81 29.51 7.90
C ARG A 117 -13.24 29.04 8.13
N LYS A 118 -14.09 29.06 7.09
CA LYS A 118 -15.48 28.56 7.15
C LYS A 118 -15.53 27.04 7.37
N ILE A 119 -14.64 26.28 6.73
CA ILE A 119 -14.52 24.83 6.93
C ILE A 119 -13.96 24.52 8.34
N GLU A 120 -12.91 25.22 8.77
CA GLU A 120 -12.30 25.01 10.09
C GLU A 120 -13.28 25.28 11.25
N LEU A 121 -14.14 26.29 11.11
CA LEU A 121 -15.17 26.62 12.10
C LEU A 121 -16.31 25.60 12.16
N ARG A 122 -16.58 24.85 11.09
CA ARG A 122 -17.75 23.97 11.00
C ARG A 122 -17.45 22.50 11.30
N PHE A 123 -16.23 22.02 11.00
CA PHE A 123 -15.85 20.60 11.16
C PHE A 123 -15.12 20.27 12.48
N PHE A 124 -14.61 21.27 13.20
CA PHE A 124 -13.76 21.04 14.38
C PHE A 124 -14.35 21.71 15.63
N GLU A 125 -15.43 21.14 16.18
CA GLU A 125 -15.93 21.52 17.50
C GLU A 125 -15.28 20.65 18.59
N LYS A 126 -14.62 21.34 19.53
CA LYS A 126 -13.92 20.86 20.74
C LYS A 126 -12.45 20.41 20.56
N LYS A 127 -11.57 21.26 21.10
CA LYS A 127 -10.22 20.86 21.55
C LYS A 127 -10.39 19.87 22.70
N VAL A 128 -9.96 18.62 22.52
CA VAL A 128 -9.74 17.70 23.65
C VAL A 128 -8.61 18.26 24.51
N SER A 129 -8.83 18.37 25.83
CA SER A 129 -7.86 18.93 26.77
C SER A 129 -6.54 18.14 26.76
N PRO A 130 -5.36 18.78 26.89
CA PRO A 130 -4.06 18.17 26.61
C PRO A 130 -3.56 17.11 27.61
N GLY A 131 -4.38 16.68 28.57
CA GLY A 131 -3.93 15.90 29.74
C GLY A 131 -4.37 14.44 29.79
N ARG A 132 -5.27 13.97 28.91
CA ARG A 132 -5.72 12.58 28.93
C ARG A 132 -4.97 11.80 27.86
N SER A 133 -4.27 10.73 28.22
CA SER A 133 -3.65 9.88 27.20
C SER A 133 -4.75 9.35 26.30
N VAL A 134 -4.51 9.41 24.98
CA VAL A 134 -5.45 8.90 23.98
C VAL A 134 -5.79 7.43 24.29
N GLU A 135 -4.85 6.67 24.82
CA GLU A 135 -5.04 5.29 25.27
C GLU A 135 -6.07 5.16 26.41
N LEU A 136 -6.04 6.04 27.41
CA LEU A 136 -7.02 6.04 28.51
C LEU A 136 -8.42 6.44 28.02
N PHE A 137 -8.50 7.42 27.13
CA PHE A 137 -9.77 7.81 26.51
C PHE A 137 -10.35 6.69 25.64
N ILE A 138 -9.50 5.99 24.88
CA ILE A 138 -9.91 4.86 24.03
C ILE A 138 -10.34 3.65 24.87
N ALA A 139 -9.63 3.35 25.95
CA ALA A 139 -9.94 2.25 26.84
C ALA A 139 -11.34 2.38 27.47
N GLU A 140 -11.79 3.61 27.75
CA GLU A 140 -13.12 3.89 28.31
C GLU A 140 -14.27 3.77 27.29
N LEU A 141 -13.98 3.88 26.00
CA LEU A 141 -15.02 4.00 24.97
C LEU A 141 -15.64 2.66 24.52
N ASN A 142 -15.17 1.50 25.01
CA ASN A 142 -15.62 0.16 24.58
C ASN A 142 -15.71 -0.01 23.03
N VAL A 143 -14.86 0.72 22.30
CA VAL A 143 -14.74 0.69 20.84
C VAL A 143 -13.41 0.06 20.46
N ILE A 144 -13.41 -0.71 19.38
CA ILE A 144 -12.17 -1.07 18.71
C ILE A 144 -11.84 0.05 17.74
N LEU A 145 -10.75 0.75 18.01
CA LEU A 145 -10.14 1.68 17.06
C LEU A 145 -9.06 0.95 16.30
N GLN A 146 -9.39 0.59 15.06
CA GLN A 146 -8.40 0.05 14.15
C GLN A 146 -7.89 1.17 13.27
N LYS A 147 -6.59 1.47 13.39
CA LYS A 147 -5.92 2.45 12.55
C LYS A 147 -5.74 1.84 11.16
N LEU A 148 -6.68 2.08 10.25
CA LEU A 148 -6.44 1.87 8.83
C LEU A 148 -5.66 3.06 8.27
N HIS A 149 -4.95 2.83 7.17
CA HIS A 149 -4.10 3.85 6.55
C HIS A 149 -4.88 5.10 6.12
N ASP A 150 -6.22 5.01 5.96
CA ASP A 150 -7.06 6.10 5.43
C ASP A 150 -8.38 6.36 6.18
N THR A 151 -8.76 5.62 7.23
CA THR A 151 -9.96 5.89 8.06
C THR A 151 -9.83 5.29 9.47
N SER A 152 -10.33 5.97 10.50
CA SER A 152 -10.55 5.35 11.81
C SER A 152 -11.99 4.85 11.88
N ILE A 153 -12.19 3.53 11.95
CA ILE A 153 -13.53 2.98 12.11
C ILE A 153 -13.76 2.71 13.59
N THR A 154 -14.77 3.35 14.13
CA THR A 154 -15.31 3.08 15.45
C THR A 154 -16.41 2.02 15.30
N SER A 155 -16.11 0.79 15.70
CA SER A 155 -17.12 -0.23 15.95
C SER A 155 -17.08 -0.59 17.44
N THR A 156 -18.22 -0.90 18.05
CA THR A 156 -18.22 -1.49 19.38
C THR A 156 -17.43 -2.80 19.34
N ARG A 157 -16.71 -3.09 20.44
CA ARG A 157 -15.93 -4.33 20.56
C ARG A 157 -16.79 -5.58 20.31
N GLN A 158 -18.01 -5.56 20.82
CA GLN A 158 -18.99 -6.64 20.66
C GLN A 158 -19.37 -6.87 19.19
N HIS A 159 -19.64 -5.80 18.42
CA HIS A 159 -20.02 -5.94 17.00
C HIS A 159 -18.87 -6.47 16.14
N TYR A 160 -17.64 -6.01 16.42
CA TYR A 160 -16.45 -6.52 15.74
C TYR A 160 -16.22 -8.01 16.07
N GLN A 161 -16.26 -8.39 17.35
CA GLN A 161 -16.11 -9.78 17.78
C GLN A 161 -17.19 -10.69 17.18
N LYS A 162 -18.45 -10.25 17.17
CA LYS A 162 -19.55 -10.98 16.53
C LYS A 162 -19.25 -11.26 15.06
N LYS A 163 -18.89 -10.22 14.29
CA LYS A 163 -18.55 -10.36 12.87
C LYS A 163 -17.31 -11.22 12.62
N SER A 164 -16.32 -11.14 13.52
CA SER A 164 -15.14 -11.99 13.44
C SER A 164 -15.48 -13.46 13.65
N ASN A 165 -16.33 -13.77 14.63
CA ASN A 165 -16.80 -15.14 14.88
C ASN A 165 -17.65 -15.66 13.71
N GLU A 166 -18.60 -14.85 13.22
CA GLU A 166 -19.38 -15.17 12.01
C GLU A 166 -18.48 -15.45 10.79
N TYR A 167 -17.38 -14.70 10.65
CA TYR A 167 -16.39 -14.96 9.60
C TYR A 167 -15.72 -16.32 9.78
N MET A 168 -15.23 -16.63 10.98
CA MET A 168 -14.57 -17.92 11.25
C MET A 168 -15.50 -19.12 11.04
N GLU A 169 -16.75 -19.00 11.48
CA GLU A 169 -17.79 -20.02 11.29
C GLU A 169 -18.11 -20.22 9.82
N LYS A 170 -18.24 -19.14 9.05
CA LYS A 170 -18.55 -19.21 7.63
C LYS A 170 -17.43 -19.84 6.81
N THR A 171 -16.16 -19.53 7.10
CA THR A 171 -15.04 -20.03 6.29
C THR A 171 -14.63 -21.45 6.67
N GLU A 172 -14.87 -21.88 7.91
CA GLU A 172 -14.35 -23.13 8.47
C GLU A 172 -12.83 -23.28 8.26
N ALA A 173 -12.12 -22.16 8.13
CA ALA A 173 -10.71 -22.15 7.74
C ALA A 173 -9.76 -22.42 8.91
N TYR A 174 -10.27 -22.30 10.14
CA TYR A 174 -9.47 -22.29 11.35
C TYR A 174 -9.93 -23.35 12.34
N GLN A 175 -8.98 -24.09 12.87
CA GLN A 175 -9.17 -25.05 13.95
C GLN A 175 -8.62 -24.45 15.25
N CYS A 176 -9.43 -24.40 16.30
CA CYS A 176 -8.95 -23.99 17.62
C CYS A 176 -8.01 -25.06 18.20
N LEU A 177 -6.83 -24.64 18.68
CA LEU A 177 -5.84 -25.45 19.38
C LEU A 177 -5.92 -25.29 20.90
N GLY A 178 -6.79 -24.39 21.39
CA GLY A 178 -6.92 -24.06 22.81
C GLY A 178 -5.92 -23.01 23.28
N VAL A 179 -5.49 -23.12 24.54
CA VAL A 179 -4.66 -22.12 25.24
C VAL A 179 -3.18 -22.50 25.35
N ASN A 180 -2.79 -23.67 24.86
CA ASN A 180 -1.41 -24.12 24.90
C ASN A 180 -0.62 -23.52 23.73
N ASP A 181 0.45 -22.80 24.04
CA ASP A 181 1.26 -22.11 23.03
C ASP A 181 1.90 -23.12 22.04
N PRO A 182 1.53 -23.10 20.75
CA PRO A 182 2.12 -24.00 19.77
C PRO A 182 3.52 -23.57 19.31
N LEU A 183 3.98 -22.35 19.68
CA LEU A 183 5.22 -21.77 19.17
C LEU A 183 6.46 -22.63 19.43
N PRO A 184 6.71 -23.19 20.63
CA PRO A 184 7.91 -24.02 20.87
C PRO A 184 7.94 -25.24 19.95
N ASN A 185 6.83 -25.98 19.87
CA ASN A 185 6.68 -27.14 19.00
C ASN A 185 6.81 -26.79 17.52
N LEU A 186 6.31 -25.62 17.12
CA LEU A 186 6.38 -25.15 15.74
C LEU A 186 7.81 -24.76 15.34
N ILE A 187 8.59 -24.16 16.25
CA ILE A 187 10.01 -23.86 16.03
C ILE A 187 10.80 -25.16 15.88
N GLU A 188 10.62 -26.10 16.83
CA GLU A 188 11.30 -27.39 16.82
C GLU A 188 10.98 -28.15 15.53
N ARG A 189 9.69 -28.28 15.18
CA ARG A 189 9.25 -28.93 13.95
C ARG A 189 9.85 -28.29 12.71
N THR A 190 9.89 -26.96 12.65
CA THR A 190 10.45 -26.22 11.50
C THR A 190 11.93 -26.50 11.33
N ASN A 191 12.71 -26.36 12.40
CA ASN A 191 14.15 -26.57 12.36
C ASN A 191 14.51 -28.05 12.11
N LYS A 192 13.77 -28.98 12.72
CA LYS A 192 13.91 -30.42 12.45
C LYS A 192 13.67 -30.74 10.99
N TYR A 193 12.57 -30.23 10.42
CA TYR A 193 12.26 -30.44 9.00
C TYR A 193 13.36 -29.91 8.07
N LEU A 194 13.89 -28.72 8.35
CA LEU A 194 15.02 -28.17 7.59
C LEU A 194 16.30 -29.00 7.76
N LEU A 195 16.56 -29.52 8.96
CA LEU A 195 17.70 -30.40 9.24
C LEU A 195 17.60 -31.71 8.45
N ASP A 196 16.42 -32.34 8.44
CA ASP A 196 16.16 -33.57 7.68
C ASP A 196 16.38 -33.35 6.18
N LEU A 197 15.88 -32.22 5.62
CA LEU A 197 16.13 -31.85 4.22
C LEU A 197 17.61 -31.65 3.93
N ARG A 198 18.37 -31.07 4.87
CA ARG A 198 19.82 -30.86 4.73
C ARG A 198 20.58 -32.18 4.75
N LEU A 199 20.28 -33.05 5.71
CA LEU A 199 20.93 -34.37 5.86
C LEU A 199 20.67 -35.27 4.65
N ALA A 200 19.48 -35.18 4.06
CA ALA A 200 19.14 -35.88 2.82
C ALA A 200 19.55 -35.10 1.55
N HIS A 201 20.37 -34.05 1.65
CA HIS A 201 20.92 -33.26 0.55
C HIS A 201 19.87 -32.61 -0.39
N TRP A 202 18.67 -32.34 0.11
CA TRP A 202 17.64 -31.58 -0.61
C TRP A 202 17.87 -30.06 -0.57
N ILE A 203 18.58 -29.59 0.46
CA ILE A 203 19.05 -28.20 0.62
C ILE A 203 20.53 -28.19 1.03
N THR A 204 21.24 -27.13 0.67
CA THR A 204 22.64 -26.90 1.06
C THR A 204 22.78 -26.44 2.51
N GLN A 205 23.98 -26.53 3.08
CA GLN A 205 24.29 -25.97 4.40
C GLN A 205 23.94 -24.48 4.49
N LYS A 206 24.30 -23.70 3.47
CA LYS A 206 24.00 -22.26 3.39
C LYS A 206 22.49 -21.97 3.40
N GLN A 207 21.70 -22.76 2.67
CA GLN A 207 20.24 -22.64 2.68
C GLN A 207 19.65 -23.03 4.04
N TYR A 208 20.15 -24.09 4.67
CA TYR A 208 19.73 -24.47 6.01
C TYR A 208 19.96 -23.35 7.04
N GLU A 209 21.15 -22.76 7.06
CA GLU A 209 21.49 -21.65 7.95
C GLU A 209 20.62 -20.41 7.70
N LEU A 210 20.33 -20.12 6.43
CA LEU A 210 19.45 -19.02 6.04
C LEU A 210 18.00 -19.24 6.51
N LEU A 211 17.51 -20.47 6.42
CA LEU A 211 16.09 -20.80 6.65
C LEU A 211 15.78 -21.11 8.12
N CYS A 212 16.76 -21.57 8.89
CA CYS A 212 16.58 -21.92 10.29
C CYS A 212 16.15 -20.73 11.16
N VAL A 213 15.35 -21.06 12.17
CA VAL A 213 14.72 -20.08 13.06
C VAL A 213 15.34 -20.18 14.45
N LYS A 214 15.80 -19.05 14.98
CA LYS A 214 16.23 -19.00 16.38
C LYS A 214 15.02 -18.78 17.28
N PRO A 215 14.90 -19.51 18.41
CA PRO A 215 13.77 -19.32 19.33
C PRO A 215 13.59 -17.87 19.80
N SER A 216 14.68 -17.14 20.03
CA SER A 216 14.66 -15.73 20.45
C SER A 216 14.13 -14.76 19.38
N GLU A 217 14.17 -15.14 18.10
CA GLU A 217 13.72 -14.33 16.97
C GLU A 217 12.27 -14.63 16.57
N ALA A 218 11.74 -15.78 17.00
CA ALA A 218 10.43 -16.29 16.58
C ALA A 218 9.28 -15.75 17.42
N LYS A 219 8.16 -15.43 16.76
CA LYS A 219 6.88 -15.12 17.40
C LYS A 219 5.75 -15.70 16.60
N LEU A 220 4.70 -16.16 17.28
CA LEU A 220 3.50 -16.61 16.60
C LEU A 220 2.84 -15.45 15.85
N ALA A 221 2.15 -15.76 14.75
CA ALA A 221 1.38 -14.78 14.03
C ALA A 221 0.16 -14.33 14.86
N HIS A 222 -0.40 -13.17 14.55
CA HIS A 222 -1.64 -12.69 15.15
C HIS A 222 -2.68 -12.43 14.06
N LEU A 223 -3.89 -12.93 14.27
CA LEU A 223 -5.02 -12.68 13.39
C LEU A 223 -5.75 -11.40 13.81
N TYR A 224 -5.99 -10.51 12.85
CA TYR A 224 -6.92 -9.40 13.03
C TYR A 224 -7.75 -9.23 11.76
N TYR A 225 -8.81 -8.45 11.85
CA TYR A 225 -9.72 -8.24 10.74
C TYR A 225 -9.73 -6.79 10.33
N LEU A 226 -9.71 -6.48 9.04
CA LEU A 226 -9.87 -5.14 8.53
C LEU A 226 -11.26 -4.97 7.92
N PRO A 227 -12.08 -4.01 8.38
CA PRO A 227 -13.38 -3.74 7.79
C PRO A 227 -13.29 -3.14 6.38
N LYS A 228 -14.08 -3.66 5.44
CA LYS A 228 -14.25 -3.12 4.08
C LYS A 228 -15.41 -2.11 4.08
N THR A 229 -15.18 -0.88 4.55
CA THR A 229 -16.23 0.17 4.72
C THR A 229 -17.00 0.53 3.47
N HIS A 230 -16.35 0.41 2.31
CA HIS A 230 -16.95 0.70 1.02
C HIS A 230 -17.89 -0.40 0.50
N LYS A 231 -17.99 -1.56 1.17
CA LYS A 231 -18.91 -2.64 0.78
C LYS A 231 -20.15 -2.66 1.72
N PRO A 232 -21.36 -2.90 1.19
CA PRO A 232 -22.57 -3.01 2.02
C PRO A 232 -22.40 -4.00 3.17
N GLY A 233 -22.90 -3.65 4.34
CA GLY A 233 -22.75 -4.46 5.55
C GLY A 233 -21.34 -4.47 6.15
N THR A 234 -20.36 -3.75 5.58
CA THR A 234 -18.98 -3.63 6.07
C THR A 234 -18.36 -4.99 6.44
N PRO A 235 -18.17 -5.89 5.47
CA PRO A 235 -17.58 -7.20 5.70
C PRO A 235 -16.13 -7.06 6.18
N LEU A 236 -15.67 -8.07 6.93
CA LEU A 236 -14.31 -8.12 7.47
C LEU A 236 -13.35 -8.82 6.50
N ARG A 237 -12.08 -8.43 6.51
CA ARG A 237 -10.96 -9.08 5.82
C ARG A 237 -9.98 -9.60 6.86
N SER A 238 -9.80 -10.91 6.96
CA SER A 238 -8.79 -11.51 7.85
C SER A 238 -7.37 -11.15 7.41
N ILE A 239 -6.50 -10.83 8.35
CA ILE A 239 -5.06 -10.66 8.13
C ILE A 239 -4.30 -11.44 9.21
N VAL A 240 -3.44 -12.35 8.78
CA VAL A 240 -2.55 -13.14 9.63
C VAL A 240 -1.17 -12.49 9.60
N SER A 241 -0.88 -11.64 10.57
CA SER A 241 0.39 -10.92 10.64
C SER A 241 1.46 -11.78 11.31
N GLY A 242 2.39 -12.31 10.51
CA GLY A 242 3.40 -13.28 10.93
C GLY A 242 4.84 -12.94 10.55
N LEU A 243 5.29 -11.68 10.70
CA LEU A 243 6.65 -11.25 10.31
C LEU A 243 7.80 -12.02 10.99
N LYS A 244 7.53 -12.62 12.14
CA LYS A 244 8.48 -13.44 12.92
C LYS A 244 8.03 -14.89 13.06
N HIS A 245 7.06 -15.30 12.26
CA HIS A 245 6.50 -16.65 12.31
C HIS A 245 7.55 -17.69 11.90
N PRO A 246 7.59 -18.91 12.49
CA PRO A 246 8.62 -19.90 12.16
C PRO A 246 8.73 -20.24 10.67
N THR A 247 7.65 -20.17 9.90
CA THR A 247 7.67 -20.43 8.45
C THR A 247 8.07 -19.22 7.58
N ILE A 248 8.27 -18.03 8.16
CA ILE A 248 8.40 -16.78 7.39
C ILE A 248 9.66 -16.76 6.52
N LYS A 249 10.80 -17.28 7.01
CA LYS A 249 12.05 -17.33 6.26
C LYS A 249 11.91 -18.22 5.03
N ILE A 250 11.27 -19.38 5.18
CA ILE A 250 10.95 -20.30 4.07
C ILE A 250 10.01 -19.62 3.08
N SER A 251 8.93 -19.01 3.57
CA SER A 251 7.95 -18.33 2.73
C SER A 251 8.59 -17.20 1.90
N THR A 252 9.41 -16.35 2.50
CA THR A 252 10.08 -15.24 1.81
C THR A 252 11.10 -15.75 0.80
N TYR A 253 11.88 -16.78 1.17
CA TYR A 253 12.86 -17.36 0.26
C TYR A 253 12.20 -17.97 -0.99
N LEU A 254 11.12 -18.74 -0.81
CA LEU A 254 10.37 -19.30 -1.93
C LEU A 254 9.75 -18.21 -2.80
N ASP A 255 9.14 -17.19 -2.19
CA ASP A 255 8.55 -16.05 -2.91
C ASP A 255 9.60 -15.28 -3.74
N GLN A 256 10.81 -15.08 -3.21
CA GLN A 256 11.92 -14.46 -3.96
C GLN A 256 12.36 -15.28 -5.18
N LEU A 257 12.25 -16.62 -5.12
CA LEU A 257 12.58 -17.50 -6.24
C LEU A 257 11.44 -17.59 -7.27
N LEU A 258 10.20 -17.64 -6.80
CA LEU A 258 9.02 -17.96 -7.62
C LEU A 258 8.38 -16.73 -8.25
N ARG A 259 8.29 -15.59 -7.54
CA ARG A 259 7.62 -14.39 -8.06
C ARG A 259 8.22 -13.90 -9.40
N PRO A 260 9.55 -13.80 -9.58
CA PRO A 260 10.11 -13.39 -10.88
C PRO A 260 9.76 -14.32 -12.04
N LEU A 261 9.52 -15.61 -11.76
CA LEU A 261 9.09 -16.58 -12.77
C LEU A 261 7.62 -16.41 -13.12
N PHE A 262 6.78 -16.14 -12.11
CA PHE A 262 5.40 -15.76 -12.33
C PHE A 262 5.31 -14.47 -13.15
N ASP A 263 6.07 -13.44 -12.76
CA ASP A 263 6.05 -12.14 -13.44
C ASP A 263 6.34 -12.33 -14.93
N ARG A 264 7.34 -13.17 -15.29
CA ARG A 264 7.68 -13.50 -16.68
C ARG A 264 6.52 -14.07 -17.49
N ILE A 265 5.74 -15.00 -16.93
CA ILE A 265 4.62 -15.63 -17.64
C ILE A 265 3.35 -14.77 -17.59
N GLY A 266 3.19 -13.97 -16.54
CA GLY A 266 2.04 -13.11 -16.31
C GLY A 266 2.06 -11.80 -17.09
N LEU A 267 3.21 -11.35 -17.62
CA LEU A 267 3.38 -10.04 -18.31
C LEU A 267 2.26 -9.64 -19.28
N LYS A 268 1.64 -10.61 -19.98
CA LYS A 268 0.60 -10.33 -20.97
C LYS A 268 -0.82 -10.24 -20.41
N THR A 269 -1.05 -10.79 -19.23
CA THR A 269 -2.40 -10.92 -18.65
C THR A 269 -2.54 -10.18 -17.32
N THR A 270 -1.43 -9.93 -16.63
CA THR A 270 -1.41 -9.19 -15.36
C THR A 270 -0.94 -7.77 -15.55
N THR A 271 -1.58 -6.84 -14.85
CA THR A 271 -1.14 -5.45 -14.75
C THR A 271 -0.59 -5.17 -13.36
N THR A 272 0.39 -4.28 -13.28
CA THR A 272 1.06 -3.91 -12.02
C THR A 272 0.67 -2.51 -11.54
N SER A 273 0.07 -1.68 -12.39
CA SER A 273 -0.30 -0.31 -12.05
C SER A 273 -1.42 0.20 -12.95
N GLY A 274 -2.22 1.15 -12.45
CA GLY A 274 -3.23 1.80 -13.29
C GLY A 274 -2.63 2.56 -14.47
N PHE A 275 -1.35 2.95 -14.44
CA PHE A 275 -0.68 3.54 -15.62
C PHE A 275 -0.56 2.54 -16.77
N GLU A 276 -0.21 1.30 -16.46
CA GLU A 276 -0.13 0.22 -17.44
C GLU A 276 -1.51 -0.16 -17.98
N VAL A 277 -2.54 -0.15 -17.12
CA VAL A 277 -3.94 -0.28 -17.55
C VAL A 277 -4.28 0.81 -18.57
N MET A 278 -4.10 2.08 -18.21
CA MET A 278 -4.42 3.20 -19.09
C MET A 278 -3.72 3.09 -20.43
N LYS A 279 -2.42 2.77 -20.44
CA LYS A 279 -1.65 2.57 -21.68
C LYS A 279 -2.30 1.51 -22.58
N GLN A 280 -2.60 0.33 -22.05
CA GLN A 280 -3.18 -0.76 -22.83
C GLN A 280 -4.61 -0.46 -23.30
N VAL A 281 -5.41 0.22 -22.46
CA VAL A 281 -6.77 0.64 -22.80
C VAL A 281 -6.76 1.68 -23.92
N TYR A 282 -5.90 2.70 -23.82
CA TYR A 282 -5.72 3.69 -24.89
C TYR A 282 -5.28 3.02 -26.18
N GLU A 283 -4.21 2.23 -26.16
CA GLU A 283 -3.70 1.51 -27.33
C GLU A 283 -4.79 0.65 -27.99
N TRP A 284 -5.52 -0.13 -27.22
CA TRP A 284 -6.62 -0.96 -27.72
C TRP A 284 -7.76 -0.12 -28.32
N SER A 285 -8.13 0.98 -27.65
CA SER A 285 -9.25 1.83 -28.05
C SER A 285 -9.06 2.51 -29.40
N THR A 286 -7.82 2.85 -29.76
CA THR A 286 -7.52 3.54 -31.04
C THR A 286 -7.98 2.79 -32.28
N THR A 287 -8.06 1.46 -32.21
CA THR A 287 -8.38 0.60 -33.36
C THR A 287 -9.65 -0.23 -33.18
N ASN A 288 -10.09 -0.46 -31.95
CA ASN A 288 -11.15 -1.43 -31.66
C ASN A 288 -12.40 -0.85 -30.99
N LEU A 289 -12.35 0.39 -30.48
CA LEU A 289 -13.47 0.96 -29.73
C LEU A 289 -14.67 1.24 -30.66
N ARG A 290 -15.85 0.83 -30.23
CA ARG A 290 -17.13 0.96 -30.92
C ARG A 290 -18.19 1.49 -29.96
N LYS A 291 -19.31 1.97 -30.49
CA LYS A 291 -20.42 2.47 -29.66
C LYS A 291 -20.99 1.37 -28.76
N GLU A 292 -20.95 0.12 -29.21
CA GLU A 292 -21.45 -1.05 -28.51
C GLU A 292 -20.38 -1.77 -27.67
N THR A 293 -19.14 -1.25 -27.60
CA THR A 293 -18.09 -1.86 -26.79
C THR A 293 -18.52 -1.91 -25.33
N LEU A 294 -18.35 -3.08 -24.70
CA LEU A 294 -18.63 -3.28 -23.30
C LEU A 294 -17.33 -3.27 -22.49
N LEU A 295 -17.40 -2.58 -21.35
CA LEU A 295 -16.42 -2.62 -20.29
C LEU A 295 -16.94 -3.56 -19.21
N CYS A 296 -16.11 -4.48 -18.72
CA CYS A 296 -16.51 -5.47 -17.73
C CYS A 296 -15.42 -5.66 -16.68
N THR A 297 -15.79 -5.51 -15.42
CA THR A 297 -14.93 -5.85 -14.28
C THR A 297 -15.46 -7.07 -13.57
N ILE A 298 -14.56 -7.96 -13.15
CA ILE A 298 -14.90 -9.19 -12.46
C ILE A 298 -14.08 -9.28 -11.16
N ASP A 299 -14.75 -9.29 -10.01
CA ASP A 299 -14.18 -9.50 -8.67
C ASP A 299 -14.19 -11.01 -8.38
N VAL A 300 -13.01 -11.58 -8.10
CA VAL A 300 -12.92 -12.94 -7.58
C VAL A 300 -13.22 -12.91 -6.08
N VAL A 301 -14.28 -13.60 -5.67
CA VAL A 301 -14.75 -13.58 -4.28
C VAL A 301 -13.73 -14.28 -3.38
N ASP A 302 -13.13 -13.49 -2.49
CA ASP A 302 -12.29 -13.95 -1.38
C ASP A 302 -11.17 -14.92 -1.85
N LEU A 303 -10.43 -14.52 -2.90
CA LEU A 303 -9.42 -15.33 -3.61
C LEU A 303 -8.49 -16.15 -2.69
N TYR A 304 -7.82 -15.52 -1.73
CA TYR A 304 -6.83 -16.20 -0.87
C TYR A 304 -7.44 -17.23 0.07
N THR A 305 -8.68 -16.97 0.50
CA THR A 305 -9.43 -17.90 1.34
C THR A 305 -10.00 -19.05 0.53
N MET A 306 -10.26 -18.88 -0.76
CA MET A 306 -10.87 -19.96 -1.54
C MET A 306 -9.87 -20.95 -2.15
N ILE A 307 -8.58 -20.61 -2.27
CA ILE A 307 -7.59 -21.51 -2.88
C ILE A 307 -7.24 -22.67 -1.94
N PRO A 308 -7.53 -23.93 -2.33
CA PRO A 308 -7.15 -25.08 -1.52
C PRO A 308 -5.63 -25.23 -1.42
N GLN A 309 -5.14 -25.67 -0.25
CA GLN A 309 -3.69 -25.71 0.01
C GLN A 309 -2.94 -26.65 -0.95
N THR A 310 -3.51 -27.80 -1.28
CA THR A 310 -2.85 -28.79 -2.16
C THR A 310 -2.81 -28.27 -3.58
N GLU A 311 -3.92 -27.77 -4.09
CA GLU A 311 -4.12 -27.27 -5.44
C GLU A 311 -3.31 -25.98 -5.67
N GLY A 312 -3.20 -25.12 -4.66
CA GLY A 312 -2.30 -23.96 -4.67
C GLY A 312 -0.82 -24.35 -4.82
N VAL A 313 -0.37 -25.36 -4.07
CA VAL A 313 1.01 -25.88 -4.23
C VAL A 313 1.19 -26.55 -5.60
N LEU A 314 0.18 -27.26 -6.09
CA LEU A 314 0.21 -27.84 -7.44
C LEU A 314 0.23 -26.77 -8.54
N ALA A 315 -0.35 -25.59 -8.32
CA ALA A 315 -0.25 -24.47 -9.27
C ALA A 315 1.20 -23.99 -9.43
N ILE A 316 2.00 -23.97 -8.34
CA ILE A 316 3.44 -23.73 -8.45
C ILE A 316 4.07 -24.83 -9.31
N LYS A 317 3.78 -26.11 -9.04
CA LYS A 317 4.35 -27.20 -9.84
C LYS A 317 4.02 -27.04 -11.33
N LYS A 318 2.76 -26.78 -11.67
CA LYS A 318 2.30 -26.52 -13.04
C LYS A 318 3.06 -25.36 -13.69
N MET A 319 3.33 -24.29 -12.95
CA MET A 319 4.13 -23.16 -13.43
C MET A 319 5.56 -23.59 -13.77
N LEU A 320 6.19 -24.36 -12.89
CA LEU A 320 7.56 -24.83 -13.06
C LEU A 320 7.68 -25.79 -14.23
N ASP A 321 6.71 -26.71 -14.37
CA ASP A 321 6.61 -27.63 -15.52
C ASP A 321 6.37 -26.86 -16.83
N TYR A 322 5.49 -25.84 -16.81
CA TYR A 322 5.21 -24.98 -17.97
C TYR A 322 6.43 -24.19 -18.44
N LEU A 323 7.33 -23.83 -17.52
CA LEU A 323 8.60 -23.17 -17.82
C LEU A 323 9.73 -24.17 -18.14
N GLU A 324 9.44 -25.47 -18.16
CA GLU A 324 10.39 -26.56 -18.41
C GLU A 324 11.62 -26.52 -17.48
N LEU A 325 11.43 -26.00 -16.25
CA LEU A 325 12.50 -25.92 -15.27
C LEU A 325 12.69 -27.27 -14.58
N LYS A 326 13.92 -27.57 -14.14
CA LYS A 326 14.21 -28.74 -13.29
C LYS A 326 14.64 -28.33 -11.88
N GLN A 327 15.19 -27.12 -11.74
CA GLN A 327 15.64 -26.56 -10.48
C GLN A 327 15.69 -25.03 -10.54
N ILE A 328 15.57 -24.38 -9.38
CA ILE A 328 15.67 -22.92 -9.22
C ILE A 328 16.41 -22.61 -7.93
N GLY A 329 17.35 -21.66 -7.96
CA GLY A 329 18.09 -21.25 -6.75
C GLY A 329 18.86 -22.40 -6.09
N GLY A 330 19.27 -23.41 -6.87
CA GLY A 330 19.91 -24.62 -6.35
C GLY A 330 18.95 -25.63 -5.71
N LEU A 331 17.63 -25.43 -5.79
CA LEU A 331 16.62 -26.36 -5.31
C LEU A 331 15.95 -27.09 -6.47
N LYS A 332 15.85 -28.42 -6.37
CA LYS A 332 14.98 -29.22 -7.24
C LYS A 332 13.52 -28.83 -7.06
N ILE A 333 12.69 -29.04 -8.08
CA ILE A 333 11.25 -28.76 -8.02
C ILE A 333 10.60 -29.46 -6.83
N GLU A 334 10.95 -30.73 -6.59
CA GLU A 334 10.40 -31.50 -5.47
C GLU A 334 10.71 -30.84 -4.12
N THR A 335 11.89 -30.24 -3.95
CA THR A 335 12.23 -29.49 -2.73
C THR A 335 11.34 -28.25 -2.60
N ILE A 336 11.14 -27.51 -3.70
CA ILE A 336 10.28 -26.31 -3.72
C ILE A 336 8.84 -26.66 -3.32
N ILE A 337 8.30 -27.75 -3.87
CA ILE A 337 6.95 -28.25 -3.55
C ILE A 337 6.85 -28.70 -2.09
N ARG A 338 7.87 -29.42 -1.59
CA ARG A 338 7.96 -29.84 -0.18
C ARG A 338 7.98 -28.66 0.78
N LEU A 339 8.80 -27.64 0.50
CA LEU A 339 8.89 -26.43 1.33
C LEU A 339 7.58 -25.61 1.24
N SER A 340 6.99 -25.47 0.05
CA SER A 340 5.72 -24.75 -0.14
C SER A 340 4.59 -25.42 0.65
N ARG A 341 4.47 -26.75 0.56
CA ARG A 341 3.51 -27.52 1.34
C ARG A 341 3.75 -27.37 2.84
N PHE A 342 5.01 -27.33 3.28
CA PHE A 342 5.35 -27.12 4.68
C PHE A 342 4.88 -25.76 5.18
N VAL A 343 5.09 -24.68 4.40
CA VAL A 343 4.62 -23.32 4.74
C VAL A 343 3.10 -23.29 4.85
N MET A 344 2.37 -23.86 3.87
CA MET A 344 0.91 -23.85 3.87
C MET A 344 0.32 -24.62 5.06
N LYS A 345 0.93 -25.75 5.45
CA LYS A 345 0.44 -26.65 6.50
C LYS A 345 0.81 -26.24 7.93
N ASN A 346 1.69 -25.28 8.13
CA ASN A 346 2.21 -24.96 9.47
C ASN A 346 1.89 -23.53 9.87
N ASN A 347 0.72 -23.01 9.48
CA ASN A 347 0.25 -21.67 9.83
C ASN A 347 -0.55 -21.72 11.13
N SER A 348 0.06 -21.25 12.22
CA SER A 348 -0.61 -21.14 13.52
C SER A 348 -0.54 -19.70 14.02
N PHE A 349 -1.58 -19.23 14.68
CA PHE A 349 -1.70 -17.84 15.10
C PHE A 349 -2.49 -17.69 16.39
N LEU A 350 -2.32 -16.53 17.03
CA LEU A 350 -3.06 -16.09 18.21
C LEU A 350 -4.25 -15.23 17.77
N TYR A 351 -5.42 -15.47 18.36
CA TYR A 351 -6.61 -14.63 18.23
C TYR A 351 -7.40 -14.63 19.55
N GLU A 352 -7.68 -13.45 20.10
CA GLU A 352 -8.45 -13.26 21.35
C GLU A 352 -8.02 -14.22 22.49
N GLY A 353 -6.71 -14.40 22.69
CA GLY A 353 -6.16 -15.23 23.77
C GLY A 353 -6.17 -16.74 23.51
N GLN A 354 -6.65 -17.19 22.35
CA GLN A 354 -6.65 -18.59 21.94
C GLN A 354 -5.76 -18.81 20.72
N TYR A 355 -5.18 -20.01 20.64
CA TYR A 355 -4.35 -20.42 19.53
C TYR A 355 -5.17 -21.16 18.48
N TYR A 356 -4.89 -20.90 17.23
CA TYR A 356 -5.57 -21.49 16.10
C TYR A 356 -4.58 -22.02 15.07
N HIS A 357 -5.01 -23.04 14.34
CA HIS A 357 -4.35 -23.58 13.19
C HIS A 357 -5.17 -23.34 11.93
N GLN A 358 -4.53 -22.86 10.87
CA GLN A 358 -5.19 -22.67 9.59
C GLN A 358 -5.18 -23.99 8.80
N ILE A 359 -6.36 -24.59 8.65
CA ILE A 359 -6.54 -25.92 8.03
C ILE A 359 -6.93 -25.86 6.56
N ARG A 360 -7.49 -24.74 6.11
CA ARG A 360 -7.76 -24.46 4.71
C ARG A 360 -7.03 -23.18 4.33
N GLU A 361 -6.94 -22.94 3.03
CA GLU A 361 -6.52 -21.64 2.52
C GLU A 361 -5.04 -21.28 2.82
N GLY A 362 -4.56 -20.17 2.23
CA GLY A 362 -3.27 -19.58 2.57
C GLY A 362 -3.40 -18.47 3.62
N ALA A 363 -2.39 -18.32 4.48
CA ALA A 363 -2.37 -17.23 5.44
C ALA A 363 -2.25 -15.88 4.70
N MET A 364 -3.32 -15.07 4.76
CA MET A 364 -3.32 -13.69 4.25
C MET A 364 -2.28 -12.85 5.02
N GLY A 365 -1.07 -12.76 4.49
CA GLY A 365 0.09 -12.16 5.15
C GLY A 365 1.39 -12.94 4.95
N SER A 366 1.32 -14.19 4.51
CA SER A 366 2.49 -14.96 4.06
C SER A 366 2.91 -14.50 2.65
N PRO A 367 4.19 -14.14 2.43
CA PRO A 367 4.69 -13.75 1.10
C PRO A 367 4.41 -14.78 0.00
N LEU A 368 4.52 -16.08 0.32
CA LEU A 368 4.35 -17.16 -0.65
C LEU A 368 2.89 -17.29 -1.11
N THR A 369 1.94 -16.97 -0.22
CA THR A 369 0.50 -17.10 -0.50
C THR A 369 0.08 -16.21 -1.67
N LEU A 370 0.67 -15.02 -1.81
CA LEU A 370 0.45 -14.13 -2.96
C LEU A 370 0.88 -14.79 -4.27
N THR A 371 2.10 -15.32 -4.30
CA THR A 371 2.64 -15.97 -5.50
C THR A 371 1.84 -17.22 -5.86
N ILE A 372 1.42 -18.03 -4.87
CA ILE A 372 0.52 -19.18 -5.08
C ILE A 372 -0.80 -18.74 -5.72
N ALA A 373 -1.44 -17.70 -5.20
CA ALA A 373 -2.73 -17.23 -5.72
C ALA A 373 -2.63 -16.75 -7.16
N ASN A 374 -1.56 -16.02 -7.46
CA ASN A 374 -1.27 -15.57 -8.82
C ASN A 374 -1.00 -16.73 -9.79
N CYS A 375 -0.21 -17.74 -9.39
CA CYS A 375 0.00 -18.95 -10.17
C CYS A 375 -1.32 -19.70 -10.41
N TYR A 376 -2.15 -19.84 -9.38
CA TYR A 376 -3.45 -20.50 -9.47
C TYR A 376 -4.35 -19.80 -10.50
N MET A 377 -4.50 -18.48 -10.36
CA MET A 377 -5.32 -17.66 -11.25
C MET A 377 -4.81 -17.68 -12.70
N PHE A 378 -3.48 -17.71 -12.91
CA PHE A 378 -2.91 -17.78 -14.25
C PHE A 378 -3.35 -19.04 -15.01
N PHE A 379 -3.42 -20.20 -14.34
CA PHE A 379 -3.89 -21.43 -14.99
C PHE A 379 -5.41 -21.47 -15.16
N PHE A 380 -6.15 -20.92 -14.20
CA PHE A 380 -7.60 -20.76 -14.30
C PHE A 380 -8.00 -19.88 -15.49
N GLU A 381 -7.33 -18.74 -15.67
CA GLU A 381 -7.75 -17.71 -16.63
C GLU A 381 -7.37 -18.00 -18.08
N ARG A 382 -6.53 -19.01 -18.38
CA ARG A 382 -5.97 -19.23 -19.73
C ARG A 382 -7.02 -19.32 -20.83
N ASN A 383 -8.09 -20.07 -20.58
CA ASN A 383 -9.16 -20.24 -21.56
C ASN A 383 -9.99 -18.96 -21.72
N ILE A 384 -10.20 -18.22 -20.63
CA ILE A 384 -10.89 -16.92 -20.64
C ILE A 384 -10.08 -15.94 -21.49
N VAL A 385 -8.79 -15.76 -21.18
CA VAL A 385 -7.87 -14.90 -21.92
C VAL A 385 -7.90 -15.24 -23.40
N LYS A 386 -7.75 -16.53 -23.75
CA LYS A 386 -7.76 -16.98 -25.15
C LYS A 386 -9.07 -16.63 -25.86
N GLN A 387 -10.22 -16.81 -25.22
CA GLN A 387 -11.53 -16.46 -25.79
C GLN A 387 -11.65 -14.96 -26.04
N ILE A 388 -11.23 -14.13 -25.08
CA ILE A 388 -11.27 -12.67 -25.18
C ILE A 388 -10.33 -12.18 -26.29
N THR A 389 -9.08 -12.65 -26.29
CA THR A 389 -8.09 -12.22 -27.29
C THR A 389 -8.47 -12.64 -28.70
N ASN A 390 -9.03 -13.85 -28.87
CA ASN A 390 -9.49 -14.32 -30.19
C ASN A 390 -10.67 -13.50 -30.73
N ALA A 391 -11.44 -12.87 -29.84
CA ALA A 391 -12.52 -11.96 -30.20
C ALA A 391 -12.04 -10.50 -30.41
N GLY A 392 -10.72 -10.25 -30.33
CA GLY A 392 -10.15 -8.91 -30.42
C GLY A 392 -10.38 -8.05 -29.17
N GLY A 393 -10.76 -8.65 -28.04
CA GLY A 393 -10.91 -7.94 -26.77
C GLY A 393 -9.60 -7.76 -26.01
N LEU A 394 -9.62 -6.87 -25.02
CA LEU A 394 -8.54 -6.67 -24.06
C LEU A 394 -8.89 -7.40 -22.76
N TYR A 395 -7.92 -8.10 -22.19
CA TYR A 395 -8.01 -8.74 -20.88
C TYR A 395 -6.85 -8.28 -20.01
N LEU A 396 -7.13 -7.82 -18.80
CA LEU A 396 -6.16 -7.44 -17.78
C LEU A 396 -6.58 -8.01 -16.43
N ARG A 397 -5.63 -8.40 -15.58
CA ARG A 397 -5.89 -8.80 -14.20
C ARG A 397 -4.93 -8.12 -13.24
N TYR A 398 -5.47 -7.56 -12.16
CA TYR A 398 -4.71 -7.10 -11.02
C TYR A 398 -5.07 -7.97 -9.81
N ILE A 399 -4.23 -8.97 -9.53
CA ILE A 399 -4.46 -9.95 -8.44
C ILE A 399 -5.83 -10.66 -8.59
N ASP A 400 -6.84 -10.22 -7.85
CA ASP A 400 -8.22 -10.72 -7.78
C ASP A 400 -9.21 -9.95 -8.66
N ASP A 401 -8.84 -8.76 -9.15
CA ASP A 401 -9.67 -7.94 -10.01
C ASP A 401 -9.33 -8.19 -11.49
N MET A 402 -10.30 -8.66 -12.29
CA MET A 402 -10.16 -8.83 -13.73
C MET A 402 -10.88 -7.70 -14.46
N PHE A 403 -10.35 -7.29 -15.61
CA PHE A 403 -10.89 -6.23 -16.45
C PHE A 403 -10.88 -6.66 -17.92
N ILE A 404 -12.03 -6.54 -18.56
CA ILE A 404 -12.28 -6.98 -19.92
C ILE A 404 -12.89 -5.83 -20.70
N ILE A 405 -12.37 -5.58 -21.90
CA ILE A 405 -12.98 -4.69 -22.90
C ILE A 405 -13.26 -5.51 -24.14
N ILE A 406 -14.52 -5.56 -24.58
CA ILE A 406 -14.91 -6.46 -25.68
C ILE A 406 -16.12 -5.95 -26.48
N ASN A 407 -16.14 -6.30 -27.77
CA ASN A 407 -17.21 -5.97 -28.71
C ASN A 407 -18.27 -7.10 -28.84
N TRP A 408 -18.51 -7.85 -27.77
CA TRP A 408 -19.56 -8.86 -27.74
C TRP A 408 -20.91 -8.24 -27.35
N PRO A 409 -22.03 -8.81 -27.82
CA PRO A 409 -23.33 -8.51 -27.25
C PRO A 409 -23.35 -8.85 -25.75
N GLU A 410 -24.01 -8.02 -24.95
CA GLU A 410 -24.07 -8.18 -23.48
C GLU A 410 -24.60 -9.56 -23.07
N ARG A 411 -25.65 -10.05 -23.75
CA ARG A 411 -26.18 -11.40 -23.55
C ARG A 411 -25.14 -12.50 -23.71
N HIS A 412 -24.20 -12.33 -24.65
CA HIS A 412 -23.16 -13.31 -24.90
C HIS A 412 -22.09 -13.24 -23.80
N LEU A 413 -21.68 -12.02 -23.43
CA LEU A 413 -20.75 -11.81 -22.32
C LEU A 413 -21.29 -12.41 -21.00
N ASN A 414 -22.54 -12.15 -20.64
CA ASN A 414 -23.17 -12.69 -19.44
C ASN A 414 -23.25 -14.22 -19.47
N LYS A 415 -23.56 -14.81 -20.62
CA LYS A 415 -23.53 -16.27 -20.81
C LYS A 415 -22.12 -16.84 -20.60
N GLN A 416 -21.09 -16.21 -21.16
CA GLN A 416 -19.70 -16.64 -21.02
C GLN A 416 -19.23 -16.53 -19.57
N ILE A 417 -19.55 -15.44 -18.87
CA ILE A 417 -19.26 -15.28 -17.44
C ILE A 417 -19.90 -16.41 -16.62
N GLY A 418 -21.15 -16.76 -16.92
CA GLY A 418 -21.83 -17.90 -16.30
C GLY A 418 -21.08 -19.22 -16.51
N GLN A 419 -20.53 -19.44 -17.71
CA GLN A 419 -19.70 -20.61 -17.99
C GLN A 419 -18.34 -20.56 -17.28
N TRP A 420 -17.69 -19.40 -17.24
CA TRP A 420 -16.41 -19.21 -16.54
C TRP A 420 -16.54 -19.51 -15.04
N ASN A 421 -17.70 -19.19 -14.45
CA ASN A 421 -18.04 -19.52 -13.07
C ASN A 421 -18.17 -21.03 -12.77
N THR A 422 -18.16 -21.87 -13.80
CA THR A 422 -18.21 -23.34 -13.65
C THR A 422 -16.86 -24.02 -13.88
N LEU A 423 -15.83 -23.25 -14.27
CA LEU A 423 -14.51 -23.80 -14.61
C LEU A 423 -13.77 -24.37 -13.39
N ASP A 424 -14.03 -23.81 -12.20
CA ASP A 424 -13.41 -24.23 -10.95
C ASP A 424 -14.38 -23.99 -9.80
N SER A 425 -14.68 -25.04 -9.03
CA SER A 425 -15.61 -24.97 -7.90
C SER A 425 -15.11 -24.07 -6.76
N ASN A 426 -13.81 -23.77 -6.73
CA ASN A 426 -13.20 -22.91 -5.72
C ASN A 426 -13.17 -21.43 -6.15
N ILE A 427 -13.50 -21.11 -7.41
CA ILE A 427 -13.47 -19.73 -7.90
C ILE A 427 -14.89 -19.24 -8.16
N GLN A 428 -15.28 -18.17 -7.47
CA GLN A 428 -16.52 -17.46 -7.72
C GLN A 428 -16.22 -16.08 -8.29
N LEU A 429 -16.79 -15.81 -9.46
CA LEU A 429 -16.68 -14.57 -10.21
C LEU A 429 -17.95 -13.73 -10.01
N LYS A 430 -17.76 -12.46 -9.63
CA LYS A 430 -18.82 -11.45 -9.60
C LYS A 430 -18.51 -10.37 -10.63
N ALA A 431 -19.27 -10.40 -11.72
CA ALA A 431 -19.06 -9.48 -12.83
C ALA A 431 -20.03 -8.28 -12.78
N GLN A 432 -19.54 -7.14 -13.24
CA GLN A 432 -20.33 -5.98 -13.60
C GLN A 432 -19.88 -5.51 -14.99
N ALA A 433 -20.82 -5.35 -15.90
CA ALA A 433 -20.56 -4.89 -17.26
C ALA A 433 -21.41 -3.67 -17.60
N GLY A 434 -20.91 -2.81 -18.49
CA GLY A 434 -21.60 -1.62 -18.94
C GLY A 434 -20.77 -0.76 -19.88
N GLN A 435 -21.30 0.43 -20.20
CA GLN A 435 -20.58 1.46 -20.96
C GLN A 435 -19.63 2.28 -20.08
N SER A 436 -19.79 2.20 -18.75
CA SER A 436 -18.86 2.77 -17.78
C SER A 436 -18.57 1.79 -16.66
N ILE A 437 -17.33 1.79 -16.16
CA ILE A 437 -16.90 0.91 -15.08
C ILE A 437 -15.73 1.52 -14.31
N ASN A 438 -15.52 1.02 -13.10
CA ASN A 438 -14.37 1.39 -12.27
C ASN A 438 -13.41 0.20 -12.17
N PHE A 439 -12.15 0.41 -12.50
CA PHE A 439 -11.10 -0.59 -12.31
C PHE A 439 -9.90 0.04 -11.61
N LEU A 440 -9.48 -0.56 -10.49
CA LEU A 440 -8.52 0.06 -9.57
C LEU A 440 -9.01 1.45 -9.10
N ASP A 441 -8.20 2.49 -9.34
CA ASP A 441 -8.50 3.90 -9.07
C ASP A 441 -8.79 4.69 -10.36
N ILE A 442 -9.30 4.01 -11.40
CA ILE A 442 -9.64 4.57 -12.71
C ILE A 442 -11.14 4.37 -12.98
N TYR A 443 -11.79 5.44 -13.41
CA TYR A 443 -13.11 5.40 -14.04
C TYR A 443 -12.91 5.38 -15.56
N VAL A 444 -13.51 4.40 -16.22
CA VAL A 444 -13.46 4.24 -17.68
C VAL A 444 -14.88 4.29 -18.23
N GLU A 445 -15.08 5.07 -19.28
CA GLU A 445 -16.37 5.20 -19.96
C GLU A 445 -16.18 5.27 -21.47
N ASN A 446 -17.06 4.57 -22.18
CA ASN A 446 -17.19 4.65 -23.61
C ASN A 446 -18.33 5.61 -23.97
N ILE A 447 -17.98 6.81 -24.41
CA ILE A 447 -18.93 7.84 -24.83
C ILE A 447 -19.05 7.77 -26.35
N ASN A 448 -19.97 6.94 -26.85
CA ASN A 448 -20.25 6.82 -28.29
C ASN A 448 -19.01 6.52 -29.14
N ALA A 449 -18.19 5.55 -28.73
CA ALA A 449 -16.90 5.20 -29.34
C ALA A 449 -15.76 6.19 -29.08
N ASP A 450 -15.92 7.08 -28.10
CA ASP A 450 -14.84 7.93 -27.58
C ASP A 450 -14.49 7.52 -26.14
N LEU A 451 -13.19 7.35 -25.87
CA LEU A 451 -12.73 6.85 -24.57
C LEU A 451 -12.60 8.01 -23.58
N PHE A 452 -13.47 8.02 -22.58
CA PHE A 452 -13.37 8.93 -21.45
C PHE A 452 -12.81 8.23 -20.22
N THR A 453 -11.78 8.84 -19.60
CA THR A 453 -11.23 8.34 -18.33
C THR A 453 -10.96 9.47 -17.34
N LYS A 454 -11.06 9.13 -16.06
CA LYS A 454 -10.72 10.02 -14.94
C LYS A 454 -10.30 9.20 -13.73
N VAL A 455 -9.76 9.88 -12.73
CA VAL A 455 -9.51 9.26 -11.42
C VAL A 455 -10.85 8.85 -10.78
N TYR A 456 -10.92 7.60 -10.31
CA TYR A 456 -12.05 7.11 -9.54
C TYR A 456 -11.76 7.22 -8.04
N HIS A 457 -12.66 7.90 -7.33
CA HIS A 457 -12.72 7.90 -5.87
C HIS A 457 -13.92 7.07 -5.44
N LYS A 458 -13.72 6.14 -4.51
CA LYS A 458 -14.83 5.34 -3.95
C LYS A 458 -15.85 6.27 -3.28
N PRO A 459 -17.15 5.93 -3.23
CA PRO A 459 -18.17 6.76 -2.57
C PRO A 459 -17.88 7.05 -1.08
N SER A 460 -17.15 6.15 -0.41
CA SER A 460 -16.68 6.33 0.97
C SER A 460 -15.33 7.07 1.06
N TYR A 461 -14.86 7.68 -0.02
CA TYR A 461 -13.61 8.41 -0.04
C TYR A 461 -13.74 9.66 0.83
N GLU A 462 -12.84 9.77 1.80
CA GLU A 462 -12.65 10.99 2.57
C GLU A 462 -11.41 11.70 2.04
N PRO A 463 -11.40 13.05 1.98
CA PRO A 463 -10.24 13.84 1.56
C PRO A 463 -9.15 13.85 2.64
N TYR A 464 -8.88 12.70 3.27
CA TYR A 464 -7.89 12.51 4.31
C TYR A 464 -6.61 11.97 3.69
N TYR A 465 -5.52 12.66 3.95
CA TYR A 465 -4.17 12.23 3.65
C TYR A 465 -3.35 12.28 4.93
N LEU A 466 -2.14 11.72 4.88
CA LEU A 466 -1.19 11.87 5.97
C LEU A 466 -1.05 13.35 6.37
N PRO A 467 -1.45 13.76 7.60
CA PRO A 467 -1.42 15.16 7.96
C PRO A 467 0.00 15.71 7.91
N PHE A 468 0.18 16.93 7.39
CA PHE A 468 1.51 17.52 7.21
C PHE A 468 2.26 17.70 8.54
N ASN A 469 1.53 17.89 9.64
CA ASN A 469 2.06 18.03 11.00
C ASN A 469 2.37 16.68 11.70
N SER A 470 2.12 15.54 11.05
CA SER A 470 2.43 14.22 11.62
C SER A 470 3.94 13.97 11.74
N VAL A 471 4.37 13.04 12.60
CA VAL A 471 5.80 12.71 12.85
C VAL A 471 6.36 11.73 11.79
N HIS A 472 5.96 11.90 10.53
CA HIS A 472 6.47 11.10 9.43
C HIS A 472 7.61 11.81 8.70
N PRO A 473 8.56 11.06 8.12
CA PRO A 473 9.62 11.63 7.30
C PRO A 473 9.11 12.56 6.20
N VAL A 474 9.82 13.67 5.98
CA VAL A 474 9.42 14.69 5.00
C VAL A 474 9.31 14.12 3.58
N HIS A 475 10.13 13.13 3.21
CA HIS A 475 10.06 12.51 1.89
C HIS A 475 8.71 11.83 1.62
N MET A 476 8.08 11.20 2.64
CA MET A 476 6.74 10.63 2.51
C MET A 476 5.70 11.72 2.27
N LYS A 477 5.80 12.82 3.01
CA LYS A 477 4.92 13.98 2.83
C LYS A 477 5.10 14.62 1.46
N LYS A 478 6.32 14.68 0.92
CA LYS A 478 6.58 15.14 -0.46
C LYS A 478 5.95 14.20 -1.50
N ASN A 479 6.00 12.89 -1.26
CA ASN A 479 5.54 11.90 -2.22
C ASN A 479 4.03 11.90 -2.43
N ILE A 480 3.23 12.23 -1.39
CA ILE A 480 1.76 12.24 -1.49
C ILE A 480 1.25 13.21 -2.59
N PRO A 481 1.49 14.53 -2.52
CA PRO A 481 1.04 15.45 -3.57
C PRO A 481 1.69 15.15 -4.93
N PHE A 482 2.93 14.64 -4.94
CA PHE A 482 3.61 14.24 -6.17
C PHE A 482 2.90 13.06 -6.86
N ALA A 483 2.66 11.97 -6.15
CA ALA A 483 2.07 10.75 -6.71
C ALA A 483 0.61 10.96 -7.11
N MET A 484 -0.17 11.67 -6.30
CA MET A 484 -1.59 11.94 -6.60
C MET A 484 -1.76 12.86 -7.80
N PHE A 485 -0.88 13.86 -7.95
CA PHE A 485 -0.93 14.73 -9.12
C PHE A 485 -0.43 14.03 -10.38
N LEU A 486 0.62 13.20 -10.27
CA LEU A 486 1.06 12.33 -11.37
C LEU A 486 -0.06 11.38 -11.82
N ARG A 487 -0.83 10.86 -10.88
CA ARG A 487 -2.02 10.04 -11.16
C ARG A 487 -3.07 10.83 -11.95
N ALA A 488 -3.41 12.04 -11.50
CA ALA A 488 -4.38 12.90 -12.18
C ALA A 488 -4.03 13.13 -13.65
N ILE A 489 -2.75 13.47 -13.93
CA ILE A 489 -2.25 13.66 -15.30
C ILE A 489 -2.38 12.38 -16.13
N ARG A 490 -2.05 11.23 -15.56
CA ARG A 490 -2.02 9.96 -16.29
C ARG A 490 -3.40 9.38 -16.58
N TYR A 491 -4.39 9.64 -15.72
CA TYR A 491 -5.68 8.95 -15.77
C TYR A 491 -6.80 9.80 -16.37
N CYS A 492 -6.65 11.12 -16.41
CA CYS A 492 -7.69 11.97 -16.96
C CYS A 492 -7.48 12.14 -18.47
N SER A 493 -8.43 11.67 -19.29
CA SER A 493 -8.36 11.81 -20.75
C SER A 493 -8.67 13.22 -21.25
N THR A 494 -9.32 14.04 -20.42
CA THR A 494 -9.70 15.42 -20.79
C THR A 494 -9.11 16.44 -19.82
N PHE A 495 -8.82 17.62 -20.34
CA PHE A 495 -8.31 18.73 -19.53
C PHE A 495 -9.29 19.12 -18.42
N LYS A 496 -10.61 19.05 -18.67
CA LYS A 496 -11.63 19.35 -17.67
C LYS A 496 -11.58 18.36 -16.51
N ALA A 497 -11.57 17.05 -16.79
CA ALA A 497 -11.47 16.03 -15.75
C ALA A 497 -10.18 16.17 -14.92
N PHE A 498 -9.06 16.49 -15.58
CA PHE A 498 -7.80 16.78 -14.91
C PHE A 498 -7.87 17.98 -13.99
N LEU A 499 -8.47 19.09 -14.44
CA LEU A 499 -8.64 20.29 -13.62
C LEU A 499 -9.50 20.02 -12.40
N ASP A 500 -10.59 19.28 -12.56
CA ASP A 500 -11.49 18.92 -11.46
C ASP A 500 -10.74 18.08 -10.42
N GLU A 501 -10.04 17.01 -10.83
CA GLU A 501 -9.21 16.18 -9.93
C GLU A 501 -8.09 16.99 -9.26
N ARG A 502 -7.44 17.90 -10.00
CA ARG A 502 -6.37 18.77 -9.48
C ARG A 502 -6.88 19.68 -8.36
N GLU A 503 -8.06 20.26 -8.53
CA GLU A 503 -8.65 21.14 -7.51
C GLU A 503 -9.10 20.32 -6.28
N ASP A 504 -9.75 19.17 -6.49
CA ASP A 504 -10.12 18.26 -5.40
C ASP A 504 -8.90 17.82 -4.58
N LEU A 505 -7.83 17.40 -5.27
CA LEU A 505 -6.57 17.03 -4.64
C LEU A 505 -5.96 18.20 -3.86
N ARG A 506 -5.92 19.40 -4.45
CA ARG A 506 -5.37 20.59 -3.78
C ARG A 506 -6.16 20.90 -2.52
N MET A 507 -7.48 20.87 -2.59
CA MET A 507 -8.35 21.10 -1.44
C MET A 507 -8.11 20.07 -0.34
N ALA A 508 -8.09 18.79 -0.68
CA ALA A 508 -7.78 17.72 0.27
C ALA A 508 -6.42 17.91 0.95
N LEU A 509 -5.36 18.23 0.20
CA LEU A 509 -4.03 18.49 0.78
C LEU A 509 -4.03 19.69 1.75
N LEU A 510 -4.71 20.78 1.40
CA LEU A 510 -4.84 21.95 2.25
C LEU A 510 -5.59 21.65 3.55
N LEU A 511 -6.65 20.82 3.49
CA LEU A 511 -7.37 20.33 4.66
C LEU A 511 -6.46 19.52 5.58
N ASN A 512 -5.55 18.72 5.00
CA ASN A 512 -4.51 17.98 5.70
C ASN A 512 -3.28 18.82 6.08
N LYS A 513 -3.42 20.16 6.08
CA LYS A 513 -2.45 21.17 6.54
C LYS A 513 -1.16 21.24 5.72
N TYR A 514 -1.16 20.75 4.48
CA TYR A 514 -0.02 20.95 3.59
C TYR A 514 0.14 22.44 3.22
N PRO A 515 1.35 23.02 3.32
CA PRO A 515 1.58 24.39 2.88
C PRO A 515 1.38 24.53 1.36
N GLY A 516 0.71 25.58 0.90
CA GLY A 516 0.43 25.79 -0.54
C GLY A 516 1.69 25.73 -1.43
N LYS A 517 2.76 26.44 -1.03
CA LYS A 517 4.06 26.39 -1.73
C LYS A 517 4.65 24.98 -1.79
N PHE A 518 4.43 24.16 -0.75
CA PHE A 518 4.92 22.78 -0.72
C PHE A 518 4.18 21.92 -1.75
N ILE A 519 2.86 22.09 -1.86
CA ILE A 519 2.02 21.44 -2.88
C ILE A 519 2.49 21.86 -4.28
N ASP A 520 2.61 23.18 -4.52
CA ASP A 520 2.99 23.73 -5.81
C ASP A 520 4.37 23.22 -6.27
N ASN A 521 5.33 23.12 -5.34
CA ASN A 521 6.65 22.56 -5.64
C ASN A 521 6.58 21.09 -6.10
N GLN A 522 5.71 20.28 -5.51
CA GLN A 522 5.57 18.87 -5.92
C GLN A 522 4.80 18.75 -7.25
N PHE A 523 3.78 19.58 -7.47
CA PHE A 523 3.09 19.62 -8.77
C PHE A 523 4.05 20.03 -9.90
N ASN A 524 4.86 21.06 -9.68
CA ASN A 524 5.89 21.49 -10.65
C ASN A 524 6.93 20.39 -10.91
N ARG A 525 7.31 19.61 -9.88
CA ARG A 525 8.22 18.47 -10.04
C ARG A 525 7.62 17.40 -10.96
N VAL A 526 6.31 17.12 -10.86
CA VAL A 526 5.62 16.21 -11.77
C VAL A 526 5.62 16.75 -13.19
N LEU A 527 5.23 18.01 -13.39
CA LEU A 527 5.21 18.63 -14.72
C LEU A 527 6.60 18.56 -15.39
N LYS A 528 7.66 18.89 -14.63
CA LYS A 528 9.05 18.74 -15.10
C LYS A 528 9.40 17.29 -15.46
N LYS A 529 8.96 16.31 -14.65
CA LYS A 529 9.20 14.89 -14.90
C LYS A 529 8.47 14.38 -16.15
N CYS A 530 7.31 14.94 -16.45
CA CYS A 530 6.54 14.65 -17.66
C CYS A 530 7.01 15.49 -18.87
N ASN A 531 8.11 16.24 -18.76
CA ASN A 531 8.61 17.17 -19.79
C ASN A 531 7.60 18.24 -20.23
N ILE A 532 6.67 18.60 -19.34
CA ILE A 532 5.66 19.63 -19.57
C ILE A 532 6.27 20.98 -19.15
N THR A 533 6.77 21.72 -20.13
CA THR A 533 7.40 23.05 -19.92
C THR A 533 6.44 24.22 -20.16
N GLN A 534 5.35 23.97 -20.87
CA GLN A 534 4.31 24.95 -21.17
C GLN A 534 3.14 24.83 -20.18
N SER A 535 2.35 25.89 -20.07
CA SER A 535 1.11 25.83 -19.28
C SER A 535 0.13 24.86 -19.93
N LEU A 536 -0.46 23.98 -19.13
CA LEU A 536 -1.53 23.08 -19.58
C LEU A 536 -2.79 23.90 -19.90
N THR A 537 -3.33 23.64 -21.08
CA THR A 537 -4.55 24.25 -21.62
C THR A 537 -5.37 23.16 -22.30
N SER A 538 -6.63 23.46 -22.63
CA SER A 538 -7.46 22.55 -23.43
C SER A 538 -6.81 22.16 -24.76
N ASN A 539 -5.94 23.01 -25.31
CA ASN A 539 -5.39 22.85 -26.66
C ASN A 539 -4.13 21.96 -26.70
N ASN A 540 -3.39 21.85 -25.60
CA ASN A 540 -2.15 21.06 -25.53
C ASN A 540 -2.22 19.88 -24.56
N TYR A 541 -3.34 19.69 -23.84
CA TYR A 541 -3.48 18.61 -22.88
C TYR A 541 -3.47 17.23 -23.57
N ASN A 542 -4.17 17.08 -24.69
CA ASN A 542 -4.26 15.79 -25.41
C ASN A 542 -2.97 15.39 -26.15
N THR A 543 -1.98 16.29 -26.22
CA THR A 543 -0.66 16.03 -26.85
C THR A 543 0.40 15.57 -25.87
N ILE A 544 0.04 15.42 -24.60
CA ILE A 544 0.88 15.05 -23.45
C ILE A 544 0.46 13.67 -22.96
#